data_AF-A0A5E6M6F0-F1
#
_entry.id   AF-A0A5E6M6F0-F1
#
_cell.length_a   1.000
_cell.length_b   1.000
_cell.length_c   1.000
_cell.angle_alpha   90.00
_cell.angle_beta   90.00
_cell.angle_gamma   90.00
#
_symmetry.space_group_name_H-M   'P 1'
#
loop_
_entity.id
_entity.type
_entity.pdbx_description
1 polymer ?
#
loop_
_entity_poly.entity_id
_entity_poly.type
_entity_poly.pdbx_seq_one_letter_code
_entity_poly.pdbx_strand_id
1 'polypeptide(L)'
;YGGIPAAAPNPTKAMGVWDIVKGKPIVNIPACPMNPANLIGVVLHFVLTGTLPELDYLLRPKFAFGYRIHDNCERRAHFDAGEYVERWGDDGARNNFCLYKMGCKGPMTFNNCSIIRYNDGTNWPIGVGRGCIGCSEPGFWDKYAYERPMAGANIPVPGLFDLGIERSVDILGVGLLTAAGAGIAIHAFLSAKYGKKSEEAPSAEPPKEKS
;
A
#
# COMPACT_ATOMS: atom_id res chain seq x y z
N TYR A 1 3.05 -8.47 -25.00
CA TYR A 1 4.37 -7.79 -25.03
C TYR A 1 5.54 -8.77 -25.14
N GLY A 2 5.43 -9.86 -25.91
CA GLY A 2 6.44 -10.93 -25.92
C GLY A 2 6.27 -11.95 -24.78
N GLY A 3 6.05 -11.50 -23.55
CA GLY A 3 5.79 -12.40 -22.41
C GLY A 3 7.04 -13.12 -21.92
N ILE A 4 6.89 -14.30 -21.30
CA ILE A 4 8.03 -15.06 -20.77
C ILE A 4 9.08 -15.43 -21.83
N PRO A 5 8.74 -15.76 -23.09
CA PRO A 5 9.75 -16.03 -24.12
C PRO A 5 10.62 -14.81 -24.45
N ALA A 6 10.13 -13.60 -24.17
CA ALA A 6 10.84 -12.35 -24.42
C ALA A 6 11.62 -11.83 -23.20
N ALA A 7 11.50 -12.49 -22.04
CA ALA A 7 12.29 -12.17 -20.85
C ALA A 7 13.78 -12.47 -21.08
N ALA A 8 14.67 -11.85 -20.32
CA ALA A 8 16.10 -12.04 -20.49
C ALA A 8 16.50 -13.53 -20.35
N PRO A 9 17.34 -14.08 -21.26
CA PRO A 9 18.07 -13.41 -22.34
C PRO A 9 17.37 -13.40 -23.73
N ASN A 10 16.09 -13.77 -23.83
CA ASN A 10 15.30 -13.82 -25.07
C ASN A 10 15.99 -14.57 -26.24
N PRO A 11 16.29 -15.88 -26.09
CA PRO A 11 17.06 -16.64 -27.06
C PRO A 11 16.37 -16.78 -28.43
N THR A 12 15.04 -16.69 -28.46
CA THR A 12 14.24 -16.85 -29.69
C THR A 12 13.89 -15.53 -30.37
N LYS A 13 14.32 -14.39 -29.81
CA LYS A 13 13.92 -13.05 -30.26
C LYS A 13 12.39 -12.89 -30.31
N ALA A 14 11.70 -13.40 -29.29
CA ALA A 14 10.25 -13.25 -29.17
C ALA A 14 9.85 -11.76 -29.07
N MET A 15 8.74 -11.40 -29.71
CA MET A 15 8.23 -10.03 -29.81
C MET A 15 6.72 -9.99 -29.51
N GLY A 16 6.20 -8.80 -29.17
CA GLY A 16 4.76 -8.59 -29.11
C GLY A 16 4.16 -8.39 -30.51
N VAL A 17 2.87 -8.68 -30.65
CA VAL A 17 2.14 -8.50 -31.92
C VAL A 17 2.27 -7.06 -32.45
N TRP A 18 2.17 -6.06 -31.58
CA TRP A 18 2.31 -4.65 -31.92
C TRP A 18 3.69 -4.22 -32.44
N ASP A 19 4.73 -5.03 -32.20
CA ASP A 19 6.09 -4.75 -32.63
C ASP A 19 6.25 -5.15 -34.10
N ILE A 20 5.49 -6.16 -34.54
CA ILE A 20 5.57 -6.76 -35.88
C ILE A 20 4.45 -6.25 -36.81
N VAL A 21 3.20 -6.23 -36.34
CA VAL A 21 2.04 -5.88 -37.16
C VAL A 21 1.92 -4.36 -37.28
N LYS A 22 1.91 -3.85 -38.51
CA LYS A 22 1.77 -2.43 -38.85
C LYS A 22 0.54 -2.18 -39.72
N GLY A 23 0.00 -0.96 -39.69
CA GLY A 23 -1.11 -0.54 -40.54
C GLY A 23 -2.48 -1.15 -40.18
N LYS A 24 -2.61 -1.76 -39.00
CA LYS A 24 -3.87 -2.30 -38.47
C LYS A 24 -4.10 -1.76 -37.05
N PRO A 25 -5.36 -1.49 -36.65
CA PRO A 25 -5.68 -1.22 -35.26
C PRO A 25 -5.31 -2.41 -34.37
N ILE A 26 -4.73 -2.14 -33.20
CA ILE A 26 -4.33 -3.16 -32.23
C ILE A 26 -4.97 -2.81 -30.88
N VAL A 27 -5.55 -3.82 -30.23
CA VAL A 27 -5.99 -3.75 -28.84
C VAL A 27 -5.17 -4.75 -28.04
N ASN A 28 -4.44 -4.24 -27.05
CA ASN A 28 -3.68 -5.08 -26.12
C ASN A 28 -4.56 -5.42 -24.91
N ILE A 29 -4.78 -6.71 -24.69
CA ILE A 29 -5.42 -7.22 -23.46
C ILE A 29 -4.36 -8.04 -22.69
N PRO A 30 -3.40 -7.37 -22.02
CA PRO A 30 -2.30 -8.06 -21.36
C PRO A 30 -2.72 -8.76 -20.06
N ALA A 31 -1.72 -9.32 -19.36
CA ALA A 31 -1.77 -10.24 -18.21
C ALA A 31 -1.37 -11.69 -18.57
N CYS A 32 -1.15 -12.50 -17.55
CA CYS A 32 -0.66 -13.88 -17.67
C CYS A 32 -1.45 -14.80 -16.72
N PRO A 33 -2.65 -15.28 -17.12
CA PRO A 33 -3.36 -15.00 -18.39
C PRO A 33 -4.13 -13.67 -18.36
N MET A 34 -4.67 -13.27 -19.52
CA MET A 34 -5.69 -12.22 -19.58
C MET A 34 -6.94 -12.62 -18.78
N ASN A 35 -7.67 -11.63 -18.25
CA ASN A 35 -8.96 -11.91 -17.64
C ASN A 35 -10.02 -12.22 -18.72
N PRO A 36 -10.74 -13.36 -18.64
CA PRO A 36 -11.77 -13.71 -19.62
C PRO A 36 -12.86 -12.64 -19.77
N ALA A 37 -13.31 -12.02 -18.68
CA ALA A 37 -14.34 -10.99 -18.73
C ALA A 37 -13.88 -9.74 -19.49
N ASN A 38 -12.59 -9.38 -19.37
CA ASN A 38 -12.03 -8.26 -20.13
C ASN A 38 -11.98 -8.57 -21.63
N LEU A 39 -11.62 -9.79 -22.02
CA LEU A 39 -11.65 -10.22 -23.43
C LEU A 39 -13.07 -10.14 -24.01
N ILE A 40 -14.03 -10.76 -23.32
CA ILE A 40 -15.42 -10.75 -23.75
C ILE A 40 -15.98 -9.31 -23.78
N GLY A 41 -15.62 -8.47 -22.81
CA GLY A 41 -16.00 -7.06 -22.78
C GLY A 41 -15.54 -6.29 -24.01
N VAL A 42 -14.30 -6.50 -24.48
CA VAL A 42 -13.80 -5.88 -25.72
C VAL A 42 -14.57 -6.39 -26.95
N VAL A 43 -14.77 -7.72 -27.06
CA VAL A 43 -15.47 -8.32 -28.20
C VAL A 43 -16.91 -7.83 -28.28
N LEU A 44 -17.64 -7.85 -27.17
CA LEU A 44 -19.02 -7.39 -27.12
C LEU A 44 -19.14 -5.90 -27.41
N HIS A 45 -18.24 -5.08 -26.86
CA HIS A 45 -18.21 -3.65 -27.20
C HIS A 45 -18.11 -3.46 -28.71
N PHE A 46 -17.13 -4.09 -29.36
CA PHE A 46 -16.92 -3.96 -30.80
C PHE A 46 -18.12 -4.46 -31.63
N VAL A 47 -18.70 -5.61 -31.27
CA VAL A 47 -19.87 -6.17 -31.97
C VAL A 47 -21.10 -5.26 -31.85
N LEU A 48 -21.30 -4.64 -30.68
CA LEU A 48 -22.49 -3.82 -30.42
C LEU A 48 -22.36 -2.39 -30.96
N THR A 49 -21.16 -1.79 -30.91
CA THR A 49 -20.96 -0.38 -31.26
C THR A 49 -20.32 -0.18 -32.64
N GLY A 50 -19.70 -1.22 -33.21
CA GLY A 50 -18.89 -1.12 -34.42
C GLY A 50 -17.57 -0.36 -34.23
N THR A 51 -17.20 -0.01 -32.99
CA THR A 51 -15.99 0.77 -32.68
C THR A 51 -15.15 0.07 -31.61
N LEU A 52 -13.86 0.41 -31.54
CA LEU A 52 -13.00 -0.06 -30.46
C LEU A 52 -13.30 0.71 -29.16
N PRO A 53 -13.15 0.08 -27.98
CA PRO A 53 -13.24 0.80 -26.73
C PRO A 53 -12.13 1.85 -26.63
N GLU A 54 -12.30 2.84 -25.77
CA GLU A 54 -11.25 3.81 -25.50
C GLU A 54 -9.98 3.11 -24.96
N LEU A 55 -8.83 3.41 -25.56
CA LEU A 55 -7.56 2.79 -25.24
C LEU A 55 -6.63 3.77 -24.52
N ASP A 56 -5.75 3.25 -23.68
CA ASP A 56 -4.62 4.01 -23.14
C ASP A 56 -3.43 4.07 -24.11
N TYR A 57 -2.34 4.69 -23.69
CA TYR A 57 -1.12 4.85 -24.49
C TYR A 57 -0.40 3.53 -24.82
N LEU A 58 -0.72 2.44 -24.12
CA LEU A 58 -0.25 1.09 -24.41
C LEU A 58 -1.27 0.29 -25.24
N LEU A 59 -2.27 0.97 -25.79
CA LEU A 59 -3.37 0.40 -26.57
C LEU A 59 -4.23 -0.59 -25.75
N ARG A 60 -4.36 -0.38 -24.44
CA ARG A 60 -5.16 -1.23 -23.55
C ARG A 60 -6.54 -0.61 -23.29
N PRO A 61 -7.63 -1.40 -23.22
CA PRO A 61 -8.96 -0.86 -22.92
C PRO A 61 -9.00 -0.17 -21.55
N LYS A 62 -9.36 1.11 -21.51
CA LYS A 62 -9.36 1.91 -20.27
C LYS A 62 -10.28 1.36 -19.18
N PHE A 63 -11.40 0.71 -19.55
CA PHE A 63 -12.28 0.09 -18.58
C PHE A 63 -11.59 -1.04 -17.77
N ALA A 64 -10.56 -1.68 -18.34
CA ALA A 64 -9.83 -2.77 -17.71
C ALA A 64 -8.46 -2.34 -17.16
N PHE A 65 -7.83 -1.35 -17.77
CA PHE A 65 -6.44 -0.95 -17.49
C PHE A 65 -6.30 0.54 -17.15
N GLY A 66 -7.39 1.25 -16.87
CA GLY A 66 -7.39 2.68 -16.56
C GLY A 66 -6.90 3.04 -15.16
N TYR A 67 -6.91 2.09 -14.23
CA TYR A 67 -6.47 2.27 -12.85
C TYR A 67 -5.40 1.26 -12.47
N ARG A 68 -4.56 1.62 -11.49
CA ARG A 68 -3.61 0.69 -10.90
C ARG A 68 -4.35 -0.25 -9.96
N ILE A 69 -3.84 -1.47 -9.82
CA ILE A 69 -4.31 -2.44 -8.84
C ILE A 69 -4.37 -1.83 -7.44
N HIS A 70 -3.37 -1.04 -7.07
CA HIS A 70 -3.28 -0.43 -5.75
C HIS A 70 -4.35 0.64 -5.46
N ASP A 71 -4.87 1.29 -6.50
CA ASP A 71 -5.87 2.35 -6.35
C ASP A 71 -7.24 1.78 -5.94
N ASN A 72 -7.51 0.51 -6.28
CA ASN A 72 -8.77 -0.19 -5.99
C ASN A 72 -8.56 -1.46 -5.14
N CYS A 73 -7.44 -1.55 -4.41
CA CYS A 73 -7.11 -2.73 -3.63
C CYS A 73 -7.90 -2.76 -2.32
N GLU A 74 -8.53 -3.90 -1.99
CA GLU A 74 -9.26 -4.09 -0.74
C GLU A 74 -8.38 -3.98 0.51
N ARG A 75 -7.05 -4.18 0.37
CA ARG A 75 -6.06 -4.04 1.45
C ARG A 75 -5.45 -2.63 1.54
N ARG A 76 -6.00 -1.64 0.81
CA ARG A 76 -5.41 -0.29 0.74
C ARG A 76 -5.43 0.43 2.08
N ALA A 77 -6.49 0.27 2.88
CA ALA A 77 -6.54 0.85 4.22
C ALA A 77 -5.37 0.40 5.10
N HIS A 78 -5.02 -0.89 5.07
CA HIS A 78 -3.85 -1.43 5.78
C HIS A 78 -2.53 -0.82 5.29
N PHE A 79 -2.40 -0.58 3.98
CA PHE A 79 -1.23 0.13 3.44
C PHE A 79 -1.12 1.54 4.03
N ASP A 80 -2.22 2.30 4.00
CA ASP A 80 -2.24 3.69 4.48
C ASP A 80 -2.05 3.76 6.02
N ALA A 81 -2.47 2.72 6.76
CA ALA A 81 -2.30 2.59 8.20
C ALA A 81 -0.88 2.17 8.65
N GLY A 82 -0.05 1.63 7.73
CA GLY A 82 1.25 1.07 8.08
C GLY A 82 1.21 -0.40 8.53
N GLU A 83 0.12 -1.10 8.22
CA GLU A 83 -0.14 -2.48 8.58
C GLU A 83 0.27 -3.42 7.45
N TYR A 84 1.38 -4.13 7.66
CA TYR A 84 2.02 -4.94 6.64
C TYR A 84 2.17 -6.40 7.07
N VAL A 85 2.10 -7.28 6.09
CA VAL A 85 2.68 -8.63 6.20
C VAL A 85 4.19 -8.49 6.13
N GLU A 86 4.91 -9.04 7.09
CA GLU A 86 6.38 -9.00 7.12
C GLU A 86 7.02 -10.36 6.84
N ARG A 87 6.29 -11.43 7.11
CA ARG A 87 6.68 -12.80 6.77
C ARG A 87 5.45 -13.65 6.44
N TRP A 88 5.64 -14.68 5.63
CA TRP A 88 4.55 -15.60 5.30
C TRP A 88 4.02 -16.30 6.57
N GLY A 89 2.71 -16.22 6.79
CA GLY A 89 2.02 -16.88 7.90
C GLY A 89 2.01 -16.12 9.24
N ASP A 90 2.56 -14.89 9.29
CA ASP A 90 2.43 -14.03 10.47
C ASP A 90 1.00 -13.54 10.72
N ASP A 91 0.81 -12.81 11.82
CA ASP A 91 -0.50 -12.26 12.17
C ASP A 91 -1.00 -11.26 11.11
N GLY A 92 -0.11 -10.52 10.45
CA GLY A 92 -0.50 -9.67 9.33
C GLY A 92 -1.10 -10.48 8.18
N ALA A 93 -0.49 -11.61 7.82
CA ALA A 93 -0.99 -12.50 6.78
C ALA A 93 -2.35 -13.10 7.16
N ARG A 94 -2.54 -13.47 8.42
CA ARG A 94 -3.82 -14.00 8.96
C ARG A 94 -4.93 -12.94 8.97
N ASN A 95 -4.57 -11.68 9.15
CA ASN A 95 -5.49 -10.54 9.21
C ASN A 95 -5.58 -9.75 7.90
N ASN A 96 -5.12 -10.30 6.78
CA ASN A 96 -5.19 -9.68 5.45
C ASN A 96 -4.53 -8.29 5.32
N PHE A 97 -3.45 -8.06 6.07
CA PHE A 97 -2.66 -6.83 5.99
C PHE A 97 -2.00 -6.66 4.61
N CYS A 98 -1.45 -5.47 4.37
CA CYS A 98 -0.89 -5.13 3.07
C CYS A 98 0.36 -5.96 2.74
N LEU A 99 0.42 -6.46 1.49
CA LEU A 99 1.51 -7.29 0.97
C LEU A 99 2.66 -6.47 0.37
N TYR A 100 2.70 -5.16 0.63
CA TYR A 100 3.73 -4.28 0.07
C TYR A 100 5.15 -4.73 0.43
N LYS A 101 5.41 -5.00 1.73
CA LYS A 101 6.70 -5.51 2.22
C LYS A 101 7.03 -6.92 1.71
N MET A 102 6.02 -7.68 1.26
CA MET A 102 6.18 -8.97 0.60
C MET A 102 6.45 -8.86 -0.91
N GLY A 103 6.64 -7.63 -1.42
CA GLY A 103 7.00 -7.38 -2.82
C GLY A 103 5.81 -7.23 -3.76
N CYS A 104 4.61 -6.92 -3.27
CA CYS A 104 3.46 -6.62 -4.13
C CYS A 104 3.74 -5.46 -5.10
N LYS A 105 3.54 -5.69 -6.40
CA LYS A 105 3.75 -4.73 -7.50
C LYS A 105 2.48 -3.99 -7.92
N GLY A 106 1.40 -4.16 -7.15
CA GLY A 106 0.12 -3.48 -7.38
C GLY A 106 0.23 -1.97 -7.61
N PRO A 107 1.12 -1.23 -6.90
CA PRO A 107 1.33 0.20 -7.13
C PRO A 107 1.83 0.57 -8.53
N MET A 108 2.42 -0.37 -9.27
CA MET A 108 2.98 -0.13 -10.61
C MET A 108 2.24 -0.89 -11.72
N THR A 109 1.12 -1.52 -11.38
CA THR A 109 0.42 -2.44 -12.30
C THR A 109 -0.97 -1.92 -12.59
N PHE A 110 -1.28 -1.66 -13.85
CA PHE A 110 -2.61 -1.34 -14.33
C PHE A 110 -3.35 -2.61 -14.69
N ASN A 111 -4.47 -2.85 -14.00
CA ASN A 111 -5.40 -3.94 -14.24
C ASN A 111 -6.60 -3.78 -13.29
N ASN A 112 -7.73 -4.42 -13.60
CA ASN A 112 -8.94 -4.39 -12.79
C ASN A 112 -9.14 -5.66 -11.93
N CYS A 113 -8.08 -6.44 -11.68
CA CYS A 113 -8.16 -7.68 -10.90
C CYS A 113 -8.80 -7.50 -9.51
N SER A 114 -8.62 -6.35 -8.88
CA SER A 114 -9.20 -6.06 -7.56
C SER A 114 -10.70 -5.76 -7.62
N ILE A 115 -11.22 -5.42 -8.80
CA ILE A 115 -12.63 -5.07 -9.01
C ILE A 115 -13.38 -6.31 -9.50
N ILE A 116 -12.97 -6.88 -10.64
CA ILE A 116 -13.70 -7.96 -11.31
C ILE A 116 -13.23 -9.36 -10.89
N ARG A 117 -12.06 -9.46 -10.26
CA ARG A 117 -11.42 -10.72 -9.84
C ARG A 117 -11.25 -11.70 -11.01
N TYR A 118 -10.87 -12.94 -10.74
CA TYR A 118 -10.77 -14.04 -11.69
C TYR A 118 -11.79 -15.12 -11.35
N ASN A 119 -12.14 -15.93 -12.36
CA ASN A 119 -13.00 -17.10 -12.24
C ASN A 119 -14.39 -16.73 -11.71
N ASP A 120 -15.16 -15.98 -12.50
CA ASP A 120 -16.52 -15.55 -12.15
C ASP A 120 -16.60 -14.79 -10.82
N GLY A 121 -15.68 -13.84 -10.64
CA GLY A 121 -15.62 -13.06 -9.40
C GLY A 121 -15.07 -13.81 -8.19
N THR A 122 -14.62 -15.07 -8.31
CA THR A 122 -14.20 -15.90 -7.17
C THR A 122 -13.06 -15.25 -6.37
N ASN A 123 -11.90 -15.03 -6.99
CA ASN A 123 -10.76 -14.45 -6.27
C ASN A 123 -9.69 -13.90 -7.21
N TRP A 124 -8.62 -13.36 -6.64
CA TRP A 124 -7.51 -12.73 -7.35
C TRP A 124 -6.22 -12.87 -6.51
N PRO A 125 -5.03 -12.60 -7.07
CA PRO A 125 -3.77 -12.89 -6.38
C PRO A 125 -3.67 -12.31 -4.96
N ILE A 126 -4.01 -11.05 -4.77
CA ILE A 126 -3.93 -10.40 -3.45
C ILE A 126 -5.02 -10.92 -2.51
N GLY A 127 -6.20 -11.26 -3.03
CA GLY A 127 -7.27 -11.84 -2.22
C GLY A 127 -6.93 -13.22 -1.65
N VAL A 128 -6.03 -13.98 -2.31
CA VAL A 128 -5.47 -15.25 -1.78
C VAL A 128 -4.17 -15.07 -0.98
N GLY A 129 -3.78 -13.82 -0.66
CA GLY A 129 -2.60 -13.53 0.14
C GLY A 129 -1.27 -13.47 -0.65
N ARG A 130 -1.31 -13.46 -1.99
CA ARG A 130 -0.11 -13.32 -2.83
C ARG A 130 -0.01 -11.92 -3.43
N GLY A 131 1.15 -11.28 -3.26
CA GLY A 131 1.40 -9.97 -3.87
C GLY A 131 1.27 -10.01 -5.40
N CYS A 132 0.75 -8.93 -5.99
CA CYS A 132 0.71 -8.78 -7.44
C CYS A 132 2.13 -8.83 -8.02
N ILE A 133 2.31 -9.57 -9.13
CA ILE A 133 3.59 -9.69 -9.83
C ILE A 133 3.75 -8.72 -11.01
N GLY A 134 2.73 -7.91 -11.29
CA GLY A 134 2.73 -6.97 -12.41
C GLY A 134 2.52 -7.59 -13.78
N CYS A 135 1.83 -8.73 -13.86
CA CYS A 135 1.74 -9.52 -15.09
C CYS A 135 1.13 -8.80 -16.31
N SER A 136 0.38 -7.71 -16.11
CA SER A 136 -0.19 -6.90 -17.20
C SER A 136 0.76 -5.82 -17.72
N GLU A 137 1.95 -5.66 -17.13
CA GLU A 137 2.90 -4.63 -17.53
C GLU A 137 3.95 -5.13 -18.53
N PRO A 138 4.43 -4.28 -19.45
CA PRO A 138 5.51 -4.63 -20.37
C PRO A 138 6.82 -4.98 -19.65
N GLY A 139 7.33 -6.19 -19.90
CA GLY A 139 8.61 -6.66 -19.36
C GLY A 139 8.57 -6.99 -17.86
N PHE A 140 7.39 -7.31 -17.31
CA PHE A 140 7.25 -7.58 -15.87
C PHE A 140 8.12 -8.75 -15.38
N TRP A 141 8.46 -9.73 -16.22
CA TRP A 141 9.34 -10.84 -15.84
C TRP A 141 10.69 -10.35 -15.32
N ASP A 142 11.31 -9.40 -16.01
CA ASP A 142 12.62 -8.88 -15.63
C ASP A 142 12.51 -7.74 -14.61
N LYS A 143 11.42 -6.96 -14.67
CA LYS A 143 11.24 -5.76 -13.82
C LYS A 143 10.59 -6.04 -12.47
N TYR A 144 9.67 -6.99 -12.40
CA TYR A 144 8.66 -7.08 -11.35
C TYR A 144 8.47 -8.48 -10.75
N ALA A 145 8.72 -9.56 -11.50
CA ALA A 145 8.37 -10.93 -11.14
C ALA A 145 9.29 -11.57 -10.06
N TYR A 146 9.56 -10.82 -8.99
CA TYR A 146 10.30 -11.24 -7.81
C TYR A 146 9.58 -10.81 -6.53
N GLU A 147 9.75 -11.59 -5.47
CA GLU A 147 9.13 -11.38 -4.14
C GLU A 147 9.96 -10.45 -3.25
N ARG A 148 10.38 -9.31 -3.82
CA ARG A 148 11.07 -8.26 -3.07
C ARG A 148 10.39 -6.92 -3.32
N PRO A 149 10.34 -6.04 -2.31
CA PRO A 149 10.05 -4.64 -2.56
C PRO A 149 11.01 -4.09 -3.63
N MET A 150 10.50 -3.22 -4.48
CA MET A 150 11.36 -2.53 -5.45
C MET A 150 12.20 -1.51 -4.68
N ALA A 151 13.51 -1.73 -4.58
CA ALA A 151 14.41 -0.88 -3.79
C ALA A 151 14.39 0.61 -4.20
N GLY A 152 14.01 0.92 -5.44
CA GLY A 152 13.85 2.29 -5.95
C GLY A 152 12.41 2.76 -6.12
N ALA A 153 11.41 1.97 -5.69
CA ALA A 153 10.03 2.43 -5.74
C ALA A 153 9.78 3.35 -4.53
N ASN A 154 10.00 4.64 -4.73
CA ASN A 154 9.59 5.72 -3.83
C ASN A 154 8.05 5.76 -3.79
N ILE A 155 7.45 4.82 -3.08
CA ILE A 155 6.01 4.78 -2.85
C ILE A 155 5.80 5.49 -1.52
N PRO A 156 5.37 6.76 -1.54
CA PRO A 156 5.15 7.50 -0.31
C PRO A 156 4.04 6.81 0.47
N VAL A 157 4.35 6.41 1.70
CA VAL A 157 3.34 5.90 2.62
C VAL A 157 2.80 7.11 3.37
N PRO A 158 1.48 7.37 3.38
CA PRO A 158 0.92 8.49 4.11
C PRO A 158 1.33 8.47 5.59
N GLY A 159 1.68 9.62 6.17
CA GLY A 159 2.06 9.73 7.59
C GLY A 159 3.45 10.34 7.81
N LEU A 160 3.89 10.35 9.06
CA LEU A 160 5.23 10.80 9.45
C LEU A 160 6.26 9.75 9.08
N PHE A 161 7.38 10.20 8.50
CA PHE A 161 8.53 9.36 8.15
C PHE A 161 8.19 8.13 7.29
N ASP A 162 7.15 8.21 6.43
CA ASP A 162 6.68 7.10 5.59
C ASP A 162 6.25 5.84 6.38
N LEU A 163 5.69 6.01 7.58
CA LEU A 163 5.32 4.88 8.46
C LEU A 163 3.86 4.43 8.38
N GLY A 164 2.96 5.19 7.75
CA GLY A 164 1.51 4.97 7.85
C GLY A 164 0.87 5.94 8.85
N ILE A 165 -0.39 6.31 8.61
CA ILE A 165 -1.12 7.30 9.43
C ILE A 165 -1.28 6.81 10.86
N GLU A 166 -1.85 5.61 11.04
CA GLU A 166 -2.09 5.04 12.37
C GLU A 166 -0.79 4.81 13.12
N ARG A 167 0.23 4.27 12.43
CA ARG A 167 1.55 4.07 13.04
C ARG A 167 2.21 5.37 13.48
N SER A 168 1.97 6.45 12.73
CA SER A 168 2.46 7.79 13.10
C SER A 168 1.79 8.32 14.35
N VAL A 169 0.45 8.16 14.44
CA VAL A 169 -0.34 8.57 15.62
C VAL A 169 0.07 7.78 16.85
N ASP A 170 0.28 6.47 16.73
CA ASP A 170 0.75 5.62 17.84
C ASP A 170 2.09 6.10 18.39
N ILE A 171 3.07 6.37 17.51
CA ILE A 171 4.41 6.82 17.93
C ILE A 171 4.33 8.17 18.63
N LEU A 172 3.57 9.12 18.08
CA LEU A 172 3.36 10.42 18.71
C LEU A 172 2.66 10.29 20.05
N GLY A 173 1.61 9.49 20.13
CA GLY A 173 0.82 9.26 21.35
C GLY A 173 1.67 8.65 22.45
N VAL A 174 2.41 7.58 22.15
CA VAL A 174 3.35 6.95 23.10
C VAL A 174 4.45 7.93 23.53
N GLY A 175 5.00 8.72 22.60
CA GLY A 175 6.01 9.72 22.90
C GLY A 175 5.51 10.77 23.90
N LEU A 176 4.32 11.33 23.66
CA LEU A 176 3.70 12.31 24.54
C LEU A 176 3.37 11.72 25.92
N LEU A 177 2.77 10.53 25.97
CA LEU A 177 2.45 9.84 27.22
C LEU A 177 3.71 9.55 28.05
N THR A 178 4.79 9.12 27.39
CA THR A 178 6.08 8.84 28.05
C THR A 178 6.68 10.12 28.63
N ALA A 179 6.68 11.21 27.87
CA ALA A 179 7.19 12.51 28.33
C ALA A 179 6.37 13.06 29.51
N ALA A 180 5.04 12.99 29.44
CA ALA A 180 4.16 13.40 30.52
C ALA A 180 4.37 12.55 31.79
N GLY A 181 4.46 11.23 31.66
CA GLY A 181 4.73 10.31 32.76
C GLY A 181 6.07 10.59 33.44
N ALA A 182 7.13 10.81 32.65
CA ALA A 182 8.44 11.21 33.18
C ALA A 182 8.37 12.56 33.90
N GLY A 183 7.68 13.55 33.33
CA GLY A 183 7.47 14.86 33.96
C GLY A 183 6.74 14.75 35.29
N ILE A 184 5.67 13.96 35.36
CA ILE A 184 4.91 13.70 36.59
C ILE A 184 5.78 13.00 37.63
N ALA A 185 6.55 11.97 37.24
CA ALA A 185 7.44 11.25 38.15
C ALA A 185 8.54 12.16 38.71
N ILE A 186 9.16 12.99 37.87
CA ILE A 186 10.16 13.97 38.28
C ILE A 186 9.53 14.99 39.24
N HIS A 187 8.36 15.54 38.90
CA HIS A 187 7.66 16.50 39.76
C HIS A 187 7.32 15.89 41.13
N ALA A 188 6.78 14.67 41.16
CA ALA A 188 6.47 13.97 42.40
C ALA A 188 7.72 13.72 43.26
N PHE A 189 8.83 13.30 42.64
CA PHE A 189 10.11 13.09 43.33
C PHE A 189 10.66 14.39 43.93
N LEU A 190 10.67 15.48 43.15
CA LEU A 190 11.14 16.79 43.61
C LEU A 190 10.25 17.34 44.72
N SER A 191 8.93 17.25 44.60
CA SER A 191 7.99 17.66 45.65
C SER A 191 8.16 16.85 46.93
N ALA A 192 8.40 15.53 46.85
CA ALA A 192 8.66 14.72 48.04
C ALA A 192 10.00 15.07 48.73
N LYS A 193 11.06 15.34 47.95
CA LYS A 193 12.40 15.64 48.48
C LYS A 193 12.56 17.07 48.96
N TYR A 194 11.93 18.03 48.29
CA TYR A 194 12.15 19.47 48.49
C TYR A 194 10.88 20.23 48.95
N GLY A 195 9.71 19.58 49.02
CA GLY A 195 8.43 20.23 49.32
C GLY A 195 8.14 20.58 50.78
N LYS A 196 9.11 20.49 51.71
CA LYS A 196 8.95 21.03 53.08
C LYS A 196 9.72 22.32 53.25
N LYS A 197 9.03 23.46 53.03
CA LYS A 197 9.24 24.68 53.81
C LYS A 197 8.07 25.67 53.67
N SER A 198 7.09 25.54 54.55
CA SER A 198 6.35 26.69 55.13
C SER A 198 5.39 26.19 56.22
N GLU A 199 5.85 26.22 57.47
CA GLU A 199 5.00 26.53 58.62
C GLU A 199 5.92 26.93 59.78
N GLU A 200 6.11 28.24 59.93
CA GLU A 200 6.38 28.89 61.22
C GLU A 200 6.18 30.40 61.01
N ALA A 201 4.95 30.86 61.21
CA ALA A 201 4.69 32.26 61.52
C ALA A 201 4.88 32.41 63.04
N PRO A 202 5.76 33.32 63.54
CA PRO A 202 5.93 33.48 64.96
C PRO A 202 4.67 34.08 65.60
N SER A 203 4.30 33.51 66.75
CA SER A 203 3.21 33.91 67.64
C SER A 203 3.23 35.39 67.98
N ALA A 204 2.07 36.05 67.87
CA ALA A 204 1.83 37.35 68.49
C ALA A 204 1.78 37.21 70.03
N GLU A 205 2.64 37.97 70.73
CA GLU A 205 2.63 38.14 72.20
C GLU A 205 1.34 38.82 72.69
N PRO A 206 0.84 38.49 73.91
CA PRO A 206 -0.34 39.13 74.47
C PRO A 206 -0.02 40.52 75.07
N PRO A 207 -0.99 41.44 75.16
CA PRO A 207 -0.74 42.81 75.63
C PRO A 207 -0.52 42.84 77.14
N LYS A 208 0.51 43.57 77.58
CA LYS A 208 0.77 43.85 79.00
C LYS A 208 -0.20 44.92 79.52
N GLU A 209 -0.89 44.56 80.60
CA GLU A 209 -1.70 45.43 81.45
C GLU A 209 -0.82 46.49 82.15
N LYS A 210 -1.27 47.75 82.19
CA LYS A 210 -0.72 48.80 83.03
C LYS A 210 -1.85 49.43 83.86
N SER A 211 -1.71 49.32 85.17
CA SER A 211 -2.39 50.14 86.18
C SER A 211 -2.04 51.62 86.06
#